data_AF-A0A0P6RQP1-F1
#
_entry.id   AF-A0A0P6RQP1-F1
#
_cell.length_a   1.000
_cell.length_b   1.000
_cell.length_c   1.000
_cell.angle_alpha   90.00
_cell.angle_beta   90.00
_cell.angle_gamma   90.00
#
_symmetry.space_group_name_H-M   'P 1'
#
loop_
_entity.id
_entity.type
_entity.pdbx_description
1 polymer ?
#
loop_
_entity_poly.entity_id
_entity_poly.type
_entity_poly.pdbx_seq_one_letter_code
_entity_poly.pdbx_strand_id
1 'polypeptide(L)'
;MTDYEEASDSYKVTAGELRQFVERIERLDQEKADIAEQQKEVFAELKGRGYDVKVVRTIIRLRKRDKDDIAEEEAVLEMYKEALGMN
;
A
#
# COMPACT_ATOMS: atom_id res chain seq x y z
N MET A 1 -49.56 3.41 13.74
CA MET A 1 -48.41 3.34 14.67
C MET A 1 -47.41 2.30 14.15
N THR A 2 -47.16 2.26 12.84
CA THR A 2 -46.46 1.15 12.16
C THR A 2 -45.29 1.66 11.32
N ASP A 3 -45.44 2.83 10.69
CA ASP A 3 -44.40 3.42 9.82
C ASP A 3 -43.19 3.99 10.60
N TYR A 4 -43.39 4.39 11.86
CA TYR A 4 -42.30 4.87 12.73
C TYR A 4 -41.41 3.73 13.25
N GLU A 5 -41.95 2.52 13.41
CA GLU A 5 -41.19 1.36 13.86
C GLU A 5 -40.36 0.76 12.72
N GLU A 6 -40.92 0.67 11.49
CA GLU A 6 -40.18 0.20 10.31
C GLU A 6 -38.98 1.10 9.95
N ALA A 7 -39.16 2.42 9.98
CA ALA A 7 -38.07 3.35 9.72
C ALA A 7 -36.97 3.29 10.81
N SER A 8 -37.36 3.06 12.07
CA SER A 8 -36.42 2.89 13.19
C SER A 8 -35.59 1.62 13.04
N ASP A 9 -36.20 0.51 12.65
CA ASP A 9 -35.50 -0.76 12.47
C ASP A 9 -34.61 -0.76 11.22
N SER A 10 -35.05 -0.14 10.12
CA SER A 10 -34.18 0.08 8.95
C SER A 10 -32.94 0.91 9.32
N TYR A 11 -33.11 1.97 10.13
CA TYR A 11 -31.99 2.80 10.59
C TYR A 11 -31.01 2.00 11.48
N LYS A 12 -31.52 1.18 12.41
CA LYS A 12 -30.68 0.30 13.24
C LYS A 12 -29.90 -0.72 12.40
N VAL A 13 -30.50 -1.30 11.36
CA VAL A 13 -29.83 -2.22 10.45
C VAL A 13 -28.68 -1.52 9.71
N THR A 14 -28.92 -0.31 9.17
CA THR A 14 -27.87 0.48 8.50
C THR A 14 -26.74 0.92 9.45
N ALA A 15 -27.06 1.24 10.70
CA ALA A 15 -26.06 1.57 11.72
C ALA A 15 -25.21 0.35 12.13
N GLY A 16 -25.80 -0.84 12.16
CA GLY A 16 -25.09 -2.09 12.42
C GLY A 16 -24.09 -2.44 11.32
N GLU A 17 -24.49 -2.28 10.06
CA GLU A 17 -23.60 -2.50 8.90
C GLU A 17 -22.45 -1.49 8.86
N LEU A 18 -22.74 -0.19 9.06
CA LEU A 18 -21.71 0.85 9.12
C LEU A 18 -20.68 0.56 10.23
N ARG A 19 -21.14 0.11 11.41
CA ARG A 19 -20.25 -0.27 12.52
C ARG A 19 -19.30 -1.41 12.11
N GLN A 20 -19.80 -2.43 11.41
CA GLN A 20 -18.95 -3.55 10.95
C GLN A 20 -17.86 -3.08 9.98
N PHE A 21 -18.17 -2.15 9.07
CA PHE A 21 -17.17 -1.57 8.18
C PHE A 21 -16.12 -0.77 8.95
N VAL A 22 -16.55 0.07 9.91
CA VAL A 22 -15.64 0.86 10.75
C VAL A 22 -14.71 -0.05 11.55
N GLU A 23 -15.24 -1.03 12.27
CA GLU A 23 -14.44 -1.99 13.06
C GLU A 23 -13.45 -2.76 12.18
N ARG A 24 -13.84 -3.11 10.95
CA ARG A 24 -12.95 -3.78 10.00
C ARG A 24 -11.82 -2.87 9.55
N ILE A 25 -12.09 -1.58 9.29
CA ILE A 25 -11.06 -0.61 8.91
C ILE A 25 -10.10 -0.37 10.08
N GLU A 26 -10.61 -0.16 11.30
CA GLU A 26 -9.78 0.07 12.49
C GLU A 26 -8.84 -1.11 12.75
N ARG A 27 -9.32 -2.35 12.60
CA ARG A 27 -8.47 -3.54 12.69
C ARG A 27 -7.38 -3.54 11.61
N LEU A 28 -7.72 -3.22 10.36
CA LEU A 28 -6.74 -3.15 9.26
C LEU A 28 -5.70 -2.05 9.50
N ASP A 29 -6.10 -0.91 10.08
CA ASP A 29 -5.18 0.17 10.42
C ASP A 29 -4.23 -0.23 11.55
N GLN A 30 -4.71 -0.97 12.56
CA GLN A 30 -3.85 -1.54 13.59
C GLN A 30 -2.86 -2.56 13.01
N GLU A 31 -3.32 -3.49 12.18
CA GLU A 31 -2.46 -4.47 11.50
C GLU A 31 -1.39 -3.76 10.65
N LYS A 32 -1.77 -2.70 9.93
CA LYS A 32 -0.84 -1.88 9.15
C LYS A 32 0.20 -1.19 10.02
N ALA A 33 -0.20 -0.69 11.20
CA ALA A 33 0.71 -0.08 12.16
C ALA A 33 1.71 -1.11 12.70
N ASP A 34 1.24 -2.30 13.08
CA ASP A 34 2.08 -3.39 13.57
C ASP A 34 3.10 -3.86 12.52
N ILE A 35 2.65 -4.03 11.27
CA ILE A 35 3.53 -4.36 10.14
C ILE A 35 4.55 -3.25 9.90
N ALA A 36 4.16 -1.99 10.00
CA ALA A 36 5.08 -0.87 9.83
C ALA A 36 6.17 -0.86 10.91
N GLU A 37 5.84 -1.23 12.14
CA GLU A 37 6.82 -1.34 13.22
C GLU A 37 7.78 -2.52 12.99
N GLN A 38 7.27 -3.70 12.64
CA GLN A 38 8.10 -4.84 12.25
C GLN A 38 9.06 -4.50 11.10
N GLN A 39 8.62 -3.72 10.10
CA GLN A 39 9.50 -3.26 9.03
C GLN A 39 10.62 -2.35 9.54
N LYS A 40 10.35 -1.47 10.51
CA LYS A 40 11.39 -0.62 11.11
C LYS A 40 12.43 -1.44 11.85
N GLU A 41 12.01 -2.47 12.59
CA GLU A 41 12.93 -3.39 13.27
C GLU A 41 13.88 -4.08 12.29
N VAL A 42 13.37 -4.59 11.17
CA VAL A 42 14.20 -5.19 10.10
C VAL A 42 15.20 -4.17 9.53
N PHE A 43 14.79 -2.93 9.29
CA PHE A 43 15.72 -1.89 8.85
C PHE A 43 16.75 -1.52 9.92
N ALA A 44 16.39 -1.57 11.21
CA ALA A 44 17.32 -1.36 12.31
C ALA A 44 18.35 -2.50 12.40
N GLU A 45 17.92 -3.76 12.23
CA GLU A 45 18.83 -4.91 12.14
C GLU A 45 19.83 -4.79 10.98
N LEU A 46 19.34 -4.41 9.79
CA LEU A 46 20.21 -4.17 8.64
C LEU A 46 21.29 -3.13 8.95
N LYS A 47 20.90 -2.03 9.58
CA LYS A 47 21.82 -0.98 10.01
C LYS A 47 22.82 -1.49 11.05
N GLY A 48 22.35 -2.26 12.05
CA GLY A 48 23.21 -2.85 13.09
C GLY A 48 24.23 -3.85 12.54
N ARG A 49 23.91 -4.52 11.43
CA ARG A 49 24.82 -5.43 10.69
C ARG A 49 25.73 -4.70 9.71
N GLY A 50 25.61 -3.37 9.56
CA GLY A 50 26.47 -2.55 8.69
C GLY A 50 25.99 -2.40 7.24
N TYR A 51 24.76 -2.80 6.91
CA TYR A 51 24.20 -2.57 5.57
C TYR A 51 23.74 -1.11 5.38
N ASP A 52 23.87 -0.60 4.16
CA ASP A 52 23.30 0.70 3.78
C ASP A 52 21.78 0.57 3.55
N VAL A 53 21.01 1.07 4.53
CA VAL A 53 19.54 1.08 4.49
C VAL A 53 18.98 1.84 3.28
N LYS A 54 19.64 2.89 2.79
CA LYS A 54 19.19 3.63 1.60
C LYS A 54 19.30 2.76 0.35
N VAL A 55 20.42 2.05 0.19
CA VAL A 55 20.62 1.13 -0.94
C VAL A 55 19.59 0.00 -0.91
N VAL A 56 19.34 -0.60 0.27
CA VAL A 56 18.31 -1.65 0.41
C VAL A 56 16.91 -1.12 0.05
N ARG A 57 16.55 0.09 0.47
CA ARG A 57 15.27 0.72 0.07
C ARG A 57 15.16 0.93 -1.44
N THR A 58 16.25 1.32 -2.09
CA THR A 58 16.30 1.42 -3.56
C THR A 58 16.08 0.07 -4.21
N ILE A 59 16.74 -1.00 -3.74
CA ILE A 59 16.54 -2.37 -4.24
C ILE A 59 15.08 -2.80 -4.07
N ILE A 60 14.48 -2.57 -2.90
CA ILE A 60 13.06 -2.90 -2.66
C ILE A 60 12.16 -2.15 -3.65
N ARG A 61 12.40 -0.85 -3.88
CA ARG A 61 11.64 -0.06 -4.85
C ARG A 61 11.78 -0.59 -6.27
N LEU A 62 13.00 -0.88 -6.71
CA LEU A 62 13.28 -1.46 -8.03
C LEU A 62 12.56 -2.81 -8.20
N ARG A 63 12.55 -3.63 -7.16
CA ARG A 63 11.85 -4.93 -7.16
C ARG A 63 10.33 -4.83 -7.07
N LYS A 64 9.81 -3.68 -6.63
CA LYS A 64 8.36 -3.41 -6.57
C LYS A 64 7.82 -2.82 -7.86
N ARG A 65 8.66 -2.30 -8.76
CA ARG A 65 8.22 -1.81 -10.06
C ARG A 65 7.59 -2.97 -10.83
N ASP A 66 6.39 -2.73 -11.37
CA ASP A 66 5.70 -3.73 -12.17
C ASP A 66 6.52 -4.03 -13.43
N LYS A 67 6.45 -5.26 -13.93
CA LYS A 67 7.12 -5.62 -15.19
C LYS A 67 6.64 -4.74 -16.34
N ASP A 68 5.38 -4.31 -16.28
CA ASP A 68 4.78 -3.43 -17.28
C ASP A 68 5.33 -1.99 -17.17
N ASP A 69 5.51 -1.46 -15.96
CA ASP A 69 6.16 -0.15 -15.72
C ASP A 69 7.64 -0.15 -16.16
N ILE A 70 8.31 -1.29 -16.07
CA ILE A 70 9.69 -1.45 -16.55
C ILE A 70 9.70 -1.46 -18.07
N ALA A 71 8.80 -2.22 -18.70
CA ALA A 71 8.71 -2.32 -20.15
C ALA A 71 8.33 -0.99 -20.81
N GLU A 72 7.44 -0.21 -20.21
CA GLU A 72 7.05 1.11 -20.72
C GLU A 72 8.19 2.12 -20.63
N GLU A 73 8.89 2.19 -19.48
CA GLU A 73 10.06 3.06 -19.35
C GLU A 73 11.21 2.64 -20.29
N GLU A 74 11.44 1.34 -20.49
CA GLU A 74 12.46 0.83 -21.42
C GLU A 74 12.12 1.19 -22.86
N ALA A 75 10.85 1.10 -23.28
CA ALA A 75 10.41 1.49 -24.62
C ALA A 75 10.60 3.00 -24.87
N VAL A 76 10.26 3.84 -23.90
CA VAL A 76 10.47 5.30 -23.98
C VAL A 76 11.97 5.64 -24.00
N LEU A 77 12.77 4.97 -23.19
CA LEU A 77 14.21 5.14 -23.15
C LEU A 77 14.86 4.78 -24.49
N GLU A 78 14.43 3.68 -25.10
CA GLU A 78 14.94 3.24 -26.39
C GLU A 78 14.62 4.25 -27.50
N MET A 79 13.38 4.75 -27.54
CA MET A 79 12.98 5.84 -28.45
C MET A 79 13.86 7.09 -28.29
N TYR A 80 14.21 7.47 -27.05
CA TYR A 80 15.11 8.60 -26.80
C TYR A 80 16.55 8.33 -27.20
N LYS A 81 17.07 7.12 -26.98
CA LYS A 81 18.41 6.75 -27.46
C LYS A 81 18.49 6.79 -28.97
N GLU A 82 17.48 6.25 -29.67
CA GLU A 82 17.39 6.33 -31.13
C GLU A 82 17.37 7.78 -31.60
N ALA A 83 16.56 8.64 -30.96
CA ALA A 83 16.49 10.06 -31.28
C ALA A 83 17.80 10.82 -31.03
N LEU A 84 18.60 10.36 -30.06
CA LEU A 84 19.91 10.93 -29.72
C LEU A 84 21.07 10.26 -30.48
N GLY A 85 20.80 9.25 -31.32
CA GLY A 85 21.82 8.49 -32.04
C GLY A 85 22.73 7.66 -31.13
N MET A 86 22.23 7.27 -29.96
CA MET A 86 22.94 6.49 -28.93
C MET A 86 22.70 4.97 -29.09
N ASN A 87 22.77 4.49 -30.33
CA ASN A 87 22.52 3.09 -30.72
C ASN A 87 23.75 2.22 -30.50
#